data_AF-A0A1R1Y2Y5-F1
#
_entry.id   AF-A0A1R1Y2Y5-F1
#
_cell.length_a   1.000
_cell.length_b   1.000
_cell.length_c   1.000
_cell.angle_alpha   90.00
_cell.angle_beta   90.00
_cell.angle_gamma   90.00
#
_symmetry.space_group_name_H-M   'P 1'
#
loop_
_entity.id
_entity.type
_entity.pdbx_description
1 polymer ?
#
loop_
_entity_poly.entity_id
_entity_poly.type
_entity_poly.pdbx_seq_one_letter_code
_entity_poly.pdbx_strand_id
1 'polypeptide(L)' 'MRGSIDRVMDCTSSNFDGIIALVDPNRSWVARWNHLSSYHPGIYASHVTGRIPEYVEDELSQRGITYYPRDGTEVE' A
#
# COMPACT_ATOMS: atom_id res chain seq x y z
N MET A 1 6.20 -5.09 11.05
CA MET A 1 5.70 -3.97 11.89
C MET A 1 5.25 -4.41 13.29
N ARG A 2 4.64 -5.60 13.48
CA ARG A 2 4.21 -6.07 14.82
C ARG A 2 5.34 -5.93 15.86
N GLY A 3 5.06 -5.21 16.96
CA GLY A 3 5.99 -5.03 18.08
C GLY A 3 6.98 -3.87 17.94
N SER A 4 6.91 -3.05 16.88
CA SER A 4 7.78 -1.89 16.69
C SER A 4 6.96 -0.68 16.23
N ILE A 5 6.92 0.37 17.07
CA ILE A 5 6.18 1.59 16.78
C ILE A 5 6.86 2.42 15.69
N ASP A 6 8.19 2.45 15.67
CA ASP A 6 8.97 3.16 14.65
C ASP A 6 8.67 2.61 13.26
N ARG A 7 8.63 1.27 13.12
CA ARG A 7 8.25 0.65 11.83
C ARG A 7 6.79 0.89 11.45
N VAL A 8 5.90 1.17 12.39
CA VAL A 8 4.52 1.58 12.06
C VAL A 8 4.54 2.99 11.50
N MET A 9 5.25 3.92 12.14
CA MET A 9 5.34 5.31 11.67
C MET A 9 6.03 5.43 10.31
N ASP A 10 7.06 4.63 10.05
CA ASP A 10 7.80 4.67 8.78
C ASP A 10 7.02 4.06 7.61
N CYS A 11 6.17 3.06 7.87
CA CYS A 11 5.49 2.28 6.82
C CYS A 11 3.99 2.57 6.72
N THR A 12 3.47 3.55 7.47
CA THR A 12 2.06 3.97 7.42
C THR A 12 1.96 5.49 7.42
N SER A 13 0.88 6.02 6.84
CA SER A 13 0.61 7.46 6.81
C SER A 13 -0.78 7.73 7.38
N SER A 14 -0.88 8.77 8.21
CA SER A 14 -2.18 9.28 8.66
C SER A 14 -2.84 10.19 7.62
N ASN A 15 -2.13 10.57 6.57
CA ASN A 15 -2.64 11.42 5.50
C ASN A 15 -3.01 10.56 4.29
N PHE A 16 -4.31 10.33 4.11
CA PHE A 16 -4.86 9.54 3.01
C PHE A 16 -6.22 10.08 2.61
N ASP A 17 -6.59 9.85 1.35
CA ASP A 17 -7.83 10.31 0.75
C ASP A 17 -8.62 9.14 0.17
N GLY A 18 -9.94 9.19 0.36
CA GLY A 18 -10.88 8.18 -0.10
C GLY A 18 -10.78 6.85 0.64
N ILE A 19 -11.92 6.20 0.86
CA ILE A 19 -12.00 4.91 1.53
C ILE A 19 -12.67 3.90 0.60
N ILE A 20 -12.05 2.74 0.45
CA ILE A 20 -12.54 1.60 -0.32
C ILE A 20 -12.86 0.48 0.66
N ALA A 21 -14.14 0.14 0.80
CA ALA A 21 -14.57 -1.07 1.50
C ALA A 21 -14.56 -2.26 0.52
N LEU A 22 -13.51 -3.06 0.57
CA LEU A 22 -13.29 -4.15 -0.39
C LEU A 22 -13.77 -5.49 0.17
N VAL A 23 -14.84 -6.03 -0.41
CA VAL A 23 -15.46 -7.30 0.01
C VAL A 23 -14.91 -8.50 -0.77
N ASP A 24 -14.83 -8.39 -2.10
CA ASP A 24 -14.30 -9.44 -2.98
C ASP A 24 -13.23 -8.86 -3.92
N PRO A 25 -11.94 -8.95 -3.54
CA PRO A 25 -10.81 -8.48 -4.33
C PRO A 25 -10.72 -9.12 -5.73
N ASN A 26 -11.07 -10.39 -5.88
CA ASN A 26 -10.88 -11.13 -7.13
C ASN A 26 -11.91 -10.74 -8.20
N ARG A 27 -13.11 -10.33 -7.79
CA ARG A 27 -14.19 -9.94 -8.72
C ARG A 27 -14.33 -8.43 -8.91
N SER A 28 -13.77 -7.63 -8.01
CA SER A 28 -13.92 -6.17 -8.02
C SER A 28 -13.06 -5.51 -9.11
N TRP A 29 -13.70 -4.73 -9.99
CA TRP A 29 -12.98 -3.85 -10.92
C TRP A 29 -12.16 -2.78 -10.18
N VAL A 30 -12.71 -2.22 -9.09
CA VAL A 30 -12.02 -1.24 -8.25
C VAL A 30 -10.74 -1.83 -7.66
N ALA A 31 -10.76 -3.10 -7.24
CA ALA A 31 -9.56 -3.78 -6.75
C ALA A 31 -8.51 -3.96 -7.85
N ARG A 32 -8.92 -4.36 -9.06
CA ARG A 32 -8.00 -4.48 -10.19
C ARG A 32 -7.34 -3.15 -10.54
N TRP A 33 -8.13 -2.08 -10.59
CA TRP A 33 -7.63 -0.73 -10.87
C TRP A 33 -6.61 -0.25 -9.83
N ASN A 34 -6.82 -0.60 -8.55
CA ASN A 34 -5.94 -0.16 -7.46
C ASN A 34 -4.83 -1.18 -7.11
N HIS A 35 -4.59 -2.21 -7.93
CA HIS A 35 -3.63 -3.29 -7.63
C HIS A 35 -3.88 -3.97 -6.26
N LEU A 36 -5.15 -4.16 -5.90
CA LEU A 36 -5.59 -4.79 -4.65
C LEU A 36 -6.17 -6.20 -4.86
N SER A 37 -6.19 -6.72 -6.09
CA SER A 37 -6.85 -8.00 -6.41
C SER A 37 -6.34 -9.20 -5.61
N SER A 38 -5.06 -9.19 -5.22
CA SER A 38 -4.43 -10.26 -4.42
C SER A 38 -4.45 -10.01 -2.91
N TYR A 39 -5.02 -8.89 -2.46
CA TYR A 39 -5.06 -8.52 -1.05
C TYR A 39 -6.27 -9.15 -0.36
N HIS A 40 -6.31 -9.11 0.97
CA HIS A 40 -7.46 -9.61 1.73
C HIS A 40 -8.67 -8.66 1.65
N PRO A 41 -9.90 -9.14 1.89
CA PRO A 41 -11.04 -8.25 2.14
C PRO A 41 -10.77 -7.32 3.32
N GLY A 42 -11.17 -6.05 3.20
CA GLY A 42 -10.87 -5.04 4.21
C GLY A 42 -11.11 -3.61 3.76
N ILE A 43 -10.65 -2.66 4.57
CA ILE A 43 -10.71 -1.23 4.29
C ILE A 43 -9.36 -0.76 3.76
N TYR A 44 -9.38 -0.08 2.62
CA TYR A 44 -8.21 0.46 1.93
C TYR A 44 -8.39 1.95 1.67
N ALA A 45 -7.28 2.69 1.59
CA ALA A 45 -7.29 4.06 1.11
C ALA A 45 -7.22 4.08 -0.43
N SER A 46 -7.89 5.05 -1.06
CA SER A 46 -7.77 5.24 -2.51
C SER A 46 -6.46 5.91 -2.89
N HIS A 47 -5.96 6.79 -2.03
CA HIS A 47 -4.71 7.52 -2.19
C HIS A 47 -4.05 7.67 -0.82
N VAL A 48 -2.74 7.45 -0.75
CA VAL A 48 -1.97 7.59 0.49
C VAL A 48 -0.84 8.56 0.23
N THR A 49 -0.81 9.68 0.95
CA THR A 49 0.27 10.65 0.80
C THR A 49 1.53 10.15 1.50
N GLY A 50 2.65 10.20 0.78
CA GLY A 50 3.96 9.83 1.28
C GLY A 50 4.48 8.54 0.67
N ARG A 51 5.76 8.27 0.94
CA ARG A 51 6.49 7.11 0.43
C ARG A 51 7.21 6.43 1.60
N ILE A 52 7.33 5.11 1.52
CA ILE A 52 8.16 4.39 2.49
C ILE A 52 9.63 4.82 2.34
N PRO A 53 10.43 4.79 3.41
CA PRO A 53 11.85 5.13 3.33
C PRO A 53 12.63 4.20 2.40
N GLU A 54 13.69 4.71 1.77
CA GLU A 54 14.56 3.98 0.83
C GLU A 54 15.08 2.66 1.41
N TYR A 55 15.49 2.66 2.69
CA TYR A 55 15.98 1.44 3.34
C TYR A 55 14.91 0.32 3.41
N VAL A 56 13.62 0.68 3.47
CA VAL A 56 12.52 -0.29 3.46
C VAL A 56 12.29 -0.79 2.04
N GLU A 57 12.40 0.08 1.03
CA GLU A 57 12.32 -0.32 -0.37
C GLU A 57 13.43 -1.28 -0.76
N ASP A 58 14.66 -1.03 -0.30
CA ASP A 58 15.80 -1.92 -0.50
C ASP A 58 15.55 -3.28 0.16
N GLU A 59 15.02 -3.31 1.39
CA GLU A 59 14.63 -4.55 2.08
C GLU A 59 13.59 -5.34 1.28
N LEU A 60 12.59 -4.66 0.71
CA LEU A 60 11.55 -5.27 -0.12
C LEU A 60 12.14 -5.81 -1.45
N SER A 61 12.97 -5.01 -2.12
CA SER A 61 13.63 -5.36 -3.38
C SER A 61 14.53 -6.59 -3.23
N GLN A 62 15.33 -6.65 -2.16
CA GLN A 62 16.17 -7.82 -1.84
C GLN A 62 15.35 -9.10 -1.64
N ARG A 63 14.07 -8.97 -1.26
CA ARG A 63 13.12 -10.08 -1.10
C ARG A 63 12.30 -10.37 -2.37
N GLY A 64 12.58 -9.66 -3.46
CA GLY A 64 11.86 -9.78 -4.73
C GLY A 64 10.47 -9.14 -4.73
N ILE A 65 10.22 -8.19 -3.82
CA ILE A 65 8.95 -7.47 -3.71
C ILE A 65 9.14 -6.07 -4.29
N THR A 66 8.50 -5.81 -5.43
CA THR A 66 8.45 -4.47 -6.01
C THR A 66 7.49 -3.58 -5.24
N TYR A 67 7.98 -2.46 -4.72
CA TYR A 67 7.13 -1.43 -4.14
C TYR A 67 6.53 -0.55 -5.24
N TYR A 68 5.21 -0.35 -5.17
CA TYR A 68 4.47 0.57 -6.02
C TYR A 68 3.93 1.71 -5.16
N PRO A 69 4.34 2.97 -5.40
CA PRO A 69 3.83 4.13 -4.69
C PRO A 69 2.29 4.21 -4.75
N ARG A 70 1.69 4.71 -3.67
CA ARG A 70 0.23 4.82 -3.49
C ARG A 70 -0.24 6.28 -3.45
N ASP A 71 0.66 7.21 -3.74
CA ASP A 71 0.46 8.66 -3.81
C ASP A 71 0.17 9.14 -5.24
N GLY A 72 -0.09 8.23 -6.18
CA GLY A 72 -0.36 8.57 -7.58
C GLY A 72 0.87 9.01 -8.38
N THR A 73 2.08 8.96 -7.81
CA THR A 73 3.31 9.08 -8.59
C THR A 73 3.52 7.78 -9.36
N GLU A 74 3.50 7.85 -10.69
CA GLU A 74 3.87 6.70 -11.53
C GLU A 74 5.39 6.51 -11.43
N VAL A 75 5.83 5.26 -11.26
CA VAL A 75 7.24 4.90 -11.44
C VAL A 75 7.47 4.90 -12.95
N GLU A 76 8.22 5.88 -13.47
CA GLU A 76 8.71 5.87 -14.87
C GLU A 76 9.50 4.60 -15.19
#